data_AF-A0A7V3PP74-F1
#
_entry.id   AF-A0A7V3PP74-F1
#
_cell.length_a   1.000
_cell.length_b   1.000
_cell.length_c   1.000
_cell.angle_alpha   90.00
_cell.angle_beta   90.00
_cell.angle_gamma   90.00
#
_symmetry.space_group_name_H-M   'P 1'
#
loop_
_entity.id
_entity.type
_entity.pdbx_description
1 polymer ?
#
loop_
_entity_poly.entity_id
_entity_poly.type
_entity_poly.pdbx_seq_one_letter_code
_entity_poly.pdbx_strand_id
1 'polypeptide(L)'
;MGLTIHHYDLKSDATSPRKARQLVEQLRQAALDLAMSEVGQLVEFSGTACHFQNTQDESLRWLLVQARRLIRVGRAYYFAVPTRLFAFSTWSGKGCKVANFGLAANPEAVETEMGVVATGLSGWSWQSFCKTQYASNPDAGGIANFVRCHVTVVSLLDRAKVMGILESVKDEGHFWEKRDI
;
A
#
# COMPACT_ATOMS: atom_id res chain seq x y z
N MET A 1 -8.71 16.48 15.76
CA MET A 1 -8.26 15.08 15.61
C MET A 1 -8.12 14.81 14.12
N GLY A 2 -6.97 14.32 13.66
CA GLY A 2 -6.72 14.16 12.22
C GLY A 2 -7.10 12.77 11.74
N LEU A 3 -7.98 12.68 10.73
CA LEU A 3 -8.38 11.40 10.13
C LEU A 3 -7.18 10.81 9.38
N THR A 4 -6.64 9.73 9.92
CA THR A 4 -5.55 8.96 9.30
C THR A 4 -6.12 7.68 8.75
N ILE A 5 -5.75 7.33 7.51
CA ILE A 5 -5.99 5.99 6.98
C ILE A 5 -4.89 5.12 7.58
N HIS A 6 -5.20 4.43 8.68
CA HIS A 6 -4.24 3.64 9.45
C HIS A 6 -3.77 2.41 8.73
N HIS A 7 -4.64 1.85 7.91
CA HIS A 7 -4.37 0.60 7.25
C HIS A 7 -5.31 0.41 6.06
N TYR A 8 -4.77 -0.08 4.94
CA TYR A 8 -5.57 -0.67 3.89
C TYR A 8 -4.88 -1.94 3.38
N ASP A 9 -5.70 -2.94 3.09
CA ASP A 9 -5.31 -4.23 2.53
C ASP A 9 -5.81 -4.31 1.09
N LEU A 10 -4.89 -4.59 0.16
CA LEU A 10 -5.24 -5.02 -1.18
C LEU A 10 -4.97 -6.50 -1.33
N LYS A 11 -5.84 -7.20 -2.06
CA LYS A 11 -5.71 -8.63 -2.34
C LYS A 11 -6.19 -8.95 -3.73
N SER A 12 -5.56 -9.93 -4.38
CA SER A 12 -6.02 -10.43 -5.67
C SER A 12 -5.67 -11.90 -5.85
N ASP A 13 -6.64 -12.65 -6.41
CA ASP A 13 -6.46 -14.04 -6.85
C ASP A 13 -5.93 -14.12 -8.29
N ALA A 14 -5.24 -13.08 -8.77
CA ALA A 14 -4.65 -13.05 -10.10
C ALA A 14 -3.77 -14.28 -10.35
N THR A 15 -4.17 -15.10 -11.31
CA THR A 15 -3.52 -16.38 -11.63
C THR A 15 -2.18 -16.22 -12.37
N SER A 16 -1.78 -15.00 -12.71
CA SER A 16 -0.51 -14.73 -13.36
C SER A 16 0.06 -13.35 -13.00
N PRO A 17 1.40 -13.19 -13.03
CA PRO A 17 2.04 -11.90 -12.80
C PRO A 17 1.56 -10.81 -13.77
N ARG A 18 1.25 -11.17 -15.02
CA ARG A 18 0.72 -10.23 -16.02
C ARG A 18 -0.61 -9.62 -15.57
N LYS A 19 -1.53 -10.44 -15.04
CA LYS A 19 -2.83 -9.95 -14.54
C LYS A 19 -2.65 -9.07 -13.30
N ALA A 20 -1.80 -9.48 -12.36
CA ALA A 20 -1.49 -8.66 -11.17
C ALA A 20 -0.91 -7.30 -11.57
N ARG A 21 0.03 -7.28 -12.52
CA ARG A 21 0.59 -6.04 -13.08
C ARG A 21 -0.49 -5.14 -13.69
N GLN A 22 -1.38 -5.70 -14.51
CA GLN A 22 -2.47 -4.95 -15.14
C GLN A 22 -3.40 -4.30 -14.11
N LEU A 23 -3.70 -4.99 -13.00
CA LEU A 23 -4.49 -4.42 -11.91
C LEU A 23 -3.78 -3.23 -11.26
N VAL A 24 -2.48 -3.33 -11.00
CA VAL A 24 -1.72 -2.22 -10.42
C VAL A 24 -1.58 -1.06 -11.41
N GLU A 25 -1.43 -1.34 -12.71
CA GLU A 25 -1.44 -0.32 -13.77
C GLU A 25 -2.77 0.43 -13.85
N GLN A 26 -3.91 -0.29 -13.79
CA GLN A 26 -5.24 0.32 -13.76
C GLN A 26 -5.45 1.17 -12.51
N LEU A 27 -4.99 0.70 -11.34
CA LEU A 27 -5.07 1.48 -10.11
C LEU A 27 -4.20 2.73 -10.19
N ARG A 28 -3.02 2.64 -10.80
CA ARG A 28 -2.15 3.79 -11.05
C ARG A 28 -2.79 4.79 -12.01
N GLN A 29 -3.46 4.32 -13.05
CA GLN A 29 -4.21 5.19 -13.96
C GLN A 29 -5.32 5.92 -13.21
N ALA A 30 -6.07 5.22 -12.36
CA ALA A 30 -7.08 5.85 -11.53
C ALA A 30 -6.48 6.92 -10.58
N ALA A 31 -5.27 6.71 -10.07
CA ALA A 31 -4.56 7.72 -9.27
C ALA A 31 -4.18 8.97 -10.09
N LEU A 32 -3.79 8.80 -11.36
CA LEU A 32 -3.55 9.92 -12.28
C LEU A 32 -4.83 10.71 -12.55
N ASP A 33 -5.95 10.01 -12.74
CA ASP A 33 -7.24 10.64 -13.02
C ASP A 33 -7.81 11.41 -11.80
N LEU A 34 -7.40 11.03 -10.58
CA LEU A 34 -7.84 11.64 -9.32
C LEU A 34 -7.08 12.93 -8.94
N ALA A 35 -6.23 13.47 -9.83
CA ALA A 35 -5.45 14.68 -9.61
C ALA A 35 -4.61 14.65 -8.30
N MET A 36 -4.02 13.49 -8.00
CA MET A 36 -2.93 13.39 -7.00
C MET A 36 -1.82 14.39 -7.35
N SER A 37 -1.21 15.01 -6.34
CA SER A 37 -0.09 15.94 -6.59
C SER A 37 1.08 15.24 -7.28
N GLU A 38 1.37 14.01 -6.88
CA GLU A 38 2.35 13.17 -7.57
C GLU A 38 1.87 11.72 -7.66
N VAL A 39 2.14 11.09 -8.80
CA VAL A 39 1.98 9.66 -9.02
C VAL A 39 3.27 9.13 -9.60
N GLY A 40 3.94 8.26 -8.85
CA GLY A 40 5.18 7.62 -9.25
C GLY A 40 5.00 6.68 -10.43
N GLN A 41 6.13 6.26 -11.00
CA GLN A 41 6.16 5.21 -11.99
C GLN A 41 5.78 3.86 -11.36
N LEU A 42 5.26 2.96 -12.19
CA LEU A 42 5.09 1.57 -11.78
C LEU A 42 6.48 0.92 -11.68
N VAL A 43 6.78 0.37 -10.51
CA VAL A 43 7.98 -0.43 -10.29
C VAL A 43 7.64 -1.92 -10.24
N GLU A 44 8.58 -2.74 -10.70
CA GLU A 44 8.50 -4.19 -10.66
C GLU A 44 9.79 -4.74 -10.06
N PHE A 45 9.66 -5.63 -9.08
CA PHE A 45 10.78 -6.36 -8.50
C PHE A 45 10.51 -7.86 -8.47
N SER A 46 11.57 -8.66 -8.52
CA SER A 46 11.51 -10.13 -8.45
C SER A 46 12.72 -10.69 -7.71
N GLY A 47 12.53 -11.82 -7.04
CA GLY A 47 13.56 -12.51 -6.27
C GLY A 47 14.17 -11.62 -5.19
N THR A 48 15.50 -11.65 -5.08
CA THR A 48 16.26 -10.89 -4.07
C THR A 48 16.10 -9.38 -4.22
N ALA A 49 15.71 -8.87 -5.40
CA ALA A 49 15.49 -7.44 -5.60
C ALA A 49 14.27 -6.90 -4.82
N CYS A 50 13.38 -7.77 -4.34
CA CYS A 50 12.29 -7.37 -3.44
C CYS A 50 12.78 -7.03 -2.02
N HIS A 51 14.02 -7.35 -1.67
CA HIS A 51 14.57 -7.04 -0.36
C HIS A 51 14.99 -5.56 -0.29
N PHE A 52 14.44 -4.81 0.66
CA PHE A 52 14.66 -3.37 0.81
C PHE A 52 16.13 -2.96 1.02
N GLN A 53 16.99 -3.86 1.49
CA GLN A 53 18.44 -3.60 1.62
C GLN A 53 19.20 -3.72 0.29
N ASN A 54 18.59 -4.34 -0.73
CA ASN A 54 19.21 -4.56 -2.04
C ASN A 54 18.95 -3.40 -3.02
N THR A 55 18.07 -2.45 -2.68
CA THR A 55 17.89 -1.23 -3.48
C THR A 55 18.93 -0.18 -3.10
N GLN A 56 19.56 0.42 -4.12
CA GLN A 56 20.37 1.63 -3.98
C GLN A 56 19.51 2.91 -4.06
N ASP A 57 18.29 2.79 -4.59
CA ASP A 57 17.34 3.90 -4.62
C ASP A 57 16.65 4.05 -3.26
N GLU A 58 17.06 5.08 -2.53
CA GLU A 58 16.51 5.47 -1.22
C GLU A 58 15.00 5.70 -1.26
N SER A 59 14.47 6.23 -2.38
CA SER A 59 13.05 6.56 -2.53
C SER A 59 12.16 5.31 -2.56
N LEU A 60 12.69 4.18 -3.03
CA LEU A 60 11.98 2.91 -3.13
C LEU A 60 12.06 2.09 -1.83
N ARG A 61 12.97 2.44 -0.91
CA ARG A 61 13.20 1.61 0.27
C ARG A 61 11.99 1.51 1.17
N TRP A 62 11.26 2.60 1.36
CA TRP A 62 10.03 2.58 2.15
C TRP A 62 8.93 1.71 1.50
N LEU A 63 8.80 1.78 0.17
CA LEU A 63 7.89 0.93 -0.59
C LEU A 63 8.23 -0.56 -0.41
N LEU A 64 9.51 -0.93 -0.54
CA LEU A 64 9.97 -2.31 -0.33
C LEU A 64 9.80 -2.78 1.12
N VAL A 65 9.96 -1.88 2.11
CA VAL A 65 9.68 -2.17 3.52
C VAL A 65 8.21 -2.54 3.74
N GLN A 66 7.28 -1.80 3.11
CA GLN A 66 5.84 -2.03 3.18
C GLN A 66 5.37 -3.24 2.38
N ALA A 67 6.10 -3.64 1.34
CA ALA A 67 5.78 -4.82 0.54
C ALA A 67 5.89 -6.14 1.33
N ARG A 68 6.58 -6.14 2.48
CA ARG A 68 6.76 -7.32 3.33
C ARG A 68 5.51 -7.61 4.15
N ARG A 69 5.26 -8.90 4.41
CA ARG A 69 4.16 -9.32 5.28
C ARG A 69 4.67 -9.73 6.65
N LEU A 70 4.09 -9.16 7.71
CA LEU A 70 4.34 -9.64 9.07
C LEU A 70 3.56 -10.95 9.28
N ILE A 71 4.26 -12.01 9.63
CA ILE A 71 3.69 -13.32 9.99
C ILE A 71 4.04 -13.66 11.42
N ARG A 72 3.14 -14.37 12.09
CA ARG A 72 3.35 -14.83 13.46
C ARG A 72 3.69 -16.31 13.45
N VAL A 73 4.81 -16.67 14.06
CA VAL A 73 5.22 -18.07 14.25
C VAL A 73 5.38 -18.32 15.75
N GLY A 74 4.42 -19.04 16.33
CA GLY A 74 4.33 -19.23 17.77
C GLY A 74 4.18 -17.88 18.52
N ARG A 75 5.22 -17.51 19.27
CA ARG A 75 5.30 -16.23 20.01
C ARG A 75 6.14 -15.15 19.31
N ALA A 76 6.82 -15.50 18.22
CA ALA A 76 7.67 -14.59 17.47
C ALA A 76 6.96 -14.05 16.22
N TYR A 77 7.49 -12.94 15.69
CA TYR A 77 7.03 -12.34 14.43
C TYR A 77 8.19 -12.27 13.44
N TYR A 78 7.91 -12.62 12.19
CA TYR A 78 8.86 -12.60 11.09
C TYR A 78 8.29 -11.79 9.92
N PHE A 79 9.16 -11.19 9.13
CA PHE A 79 8.77 -10.55 7.88
C PHE A 79 8.99 -11.51 6.72
N ALA A 80 7.91 -11.89 6.04
CA ALA A 80 7.99 -12.54 4.75
C ALA A 80 8.29 -11.48 3.68
N VAL A 81 9.43 -11.62 3.00
CA VAL A 81 9.81 -10.79 1.86
C VAL A 81 9.15 -11.37 0.61
N PRO A 82 8.44 -10.58 -0.20
CA PRO A 82 7.76 -11.11 -1.38
C PRO A 82 8.76 -11.61 -2.43
N THR A 83 8.31 -12.57 -3.24
CA THR A 83 9.11 -13.12 -4.35
C THR A 83 8.95 -12.30 -5.63
N ARG A 84 7.85 -11.54 -5.75
CA ARG A 84 7.57 -10.61 -6.84
C ARG A 84 6.61 -9.54 -6.38
N LEU A 85 6.76 -8.32 -6.88
CA LEU A 85 5.81 -7.23 -6.62
C LEU A 85 5.67 -6.29 -7.80
N PHE A 86 4.50 -5.65 -7.87
CA PHE A 86 4.21 -4.50 -8.72
C PHE A 86 3.64 -3.40 -7.82
N ALA A 87 4.20 -2.21 -7.85
CA ALA A 87 3.76 -1.13 -6.96
C ALA A 87 4.05 0.25 -7.54
N PHE A 88 3.45 1.26 -6.94
CA PHE A 88 3.75 2.66 -7.21
C PHE A 88 3.49 3.50 -5.96
N SER A 89 4.15 4.65 -5.89
CA SER A 89 3.98 5.62 -4.82
C SER A 89 3.06 6.74 -5.28
N THR A 90 2.26 7.29 -4.37
CA THR A 90 1.46 8.50 -4.60
C THR A 90 1.68 9.50 -3.49
N TRP A 91 1.48 10.77 -3.84
CA TRP A 91 1.45 11.85 -2.86
C TRP A 91 0.26 12.76 -3.16
N SER A 92 -0.69 12.83 -2.22
CA SER A 92 -1.93 13.61 -2.37
C SER A 92 -1.72 15.12 -2.24
N GLY A 93 -0.65 15.54 -1.55
CA GLY A 93 -0.24 16.94 -1.45
C GLY A 93 0.47 17.29 -0.15
N LYS A 94 0.77 18.59 0.00
CA LYS A 94 1.52 19.15 1.12
C LYS A 94 0.92 18.71 2.47
N GLY A 95 1.77 18.25 3.38
CA GLY A 95 1.36 17.75 4.69
C GLY A 95 0.86 16.29 4.69
N CYS A 96 0.80 15.61 3.55
CA CYS A 96 0.55 14.16 3.52
C CYS A 96 1.86 13.37 3.49
N LYS A 97 1.83 12.17 4.07
CA LYS A 97 2.86 11.15 3.80
C LYS A 97 2.58 10.47 2.45
N VAL A 98 3.61 9.87 1.87
CA VAL A 98 3.48 9.03 0.68
C VAL A 98 2.56 7.86 0.98
N ALA A 99 1.66 7.55 0.04
CA ALA A 99 0.82 6.36 0.04
C ALA A 99 1.27 5.41 -1.07
N ASN A 100 1.71 4.21 -0.69
CA ASN A 100 2.19 3.20 -1.65
C ASN A 100 1.10 2.17 -1.90
N PHE A 101 0.84 1.88 -3.17
CA PHE A 101 -0.14 0.90 -3.61
C PHE A 101 0.56 -0.17 -4.44
N GLY A 102 0.11 -1.41 -4.34
CA GLY A 102 0.68 -2.49 -5.11
C GLY A 102 0.03 -3.83 -4.90
N LEU A 103 0.65 -4.85 -5.46
CA LEU A 103 0.33 -6.26 -5.26
C LEU A 103 1.66 -7.02 -5.20
N ALA A 104 1.85 -7.79 -4.13
CA ALA A 104 3.03 -8.59 -3.89
C ALA A 104 2.67 -10.07 -3.71
N ALA A 105 3.42 -10.94 -4.40
CA ALA A 105 3.34 -12.39 -4.22
C ALA A 105 4.26 -12.78 -3.06
N ASN A 106 3.66 -13.32 -2.00
CA ASN A 106 4.39 -13.73 -0.81
C ASN A 106 4.89 -15.18 -0.94
N PRO A 107 6.02 -15.53 -0.31
CA PRO A 107 6.51 -16.89 -0.30
C PRO A 107 5.60 -17.79 0.56
N GLU A 108 5.43 -19.04 0.15
CA GLU A 108 4.65 -20.05 0.89
C GLU A 108 5.33 -20.48 2.20
N ALA A 109 6.65 -20.33 2.27
CA ALA A 109 7.44 -20.60 3.47
C ALA A 109 8.57 -19.58 3.64
N VAL A 110 8.98 -19.34 4.88
CA VAL A 110 10.16 -18.52 5.22
C VAL A 110 11.13 -19.30 6.08
N GLU A 111 12.40 -18.97 5.96
CA GLU A 111 13.44 -19.45 6.88
C GLU A 111 13.42 -18.60 8.16
N THR A 112 13.45 -19.28 9.30
CA THR A 112 13.44 -18.67 10.63
C THR A 112 14.48 -19.37 11.51
N GLU A 113 14.73 -18.83 12.71
CA GLU A 113 15.56 -19.49 13.73
C GLU A 113 15.03 -20.88 14.13
N MET A 114 13.74 -21.16 13.90
CA MET A 114 13.10 -22.45 14.17
C MET A 114 13.08 -23.38 12.93
N GLY A 115 13.76 -23.00 11.85
CA GLY A 115 13.75 -23.69 10.56
C GLY A 115 12.76 -23.09 9.56
N VAL A 116 12.43 -23.86 8.53
CA VAL A 116 11.50 -23.44 7.47
C VAL A 116 10.05 -23.56 7.95
N VAL A 117 9.31 -22.46 7.87
CA VAL A 117 7.93 -22.36 8.39
C VAL A 117 6.99 -21.89 7.28
N ALA A 118 5.86 -22.58 7.15
CA ALA A 118 4.80 -22.19 6.22
C ALA A 118 4.17 -20.85 6.64
N THR A 119 4.04 -19.91 5.70
CA THR A 119 3.50 -18.57 5.96
C THR A 119 1.97 -18.53 6.01
N GLY A 120 1.32 -19.51 5.36
CA GLY A 120 -0.13 -19.51 5.13
C GLY A 120 -0.59 -18.40 4.19
N LEU A 121 0.34 -17.69 3.53
CA LEU A 121 0.04 -16.63 2.58
C LEU A 121 -0.17 -17.25 1.19
N SER A 122 -1.14 -16.73 0.47
CA SER A 122 -1.44 -17.14 -0.91
C SER A 122 -1.90 -15.95 -1.74
N GLY A 123 -1.78 -16.09 -3.06
CA GLY A 123 -2.15 -15.06 -4.01
C GLY A 123 -1.29 -13.80 -3.92
N TRP A 124 -1.89 -12.67 -4.30
CA TRP A 124 -1.25 -11.36 -4.27
C TRP A 124 -1.86 -10.53 -3.16
N SER A 125 -1.02 -9.84 -2.39
CA SER A 125 -1.51 -8.95 -1.33
C SER A 125 -0.61 -7.74 -1.14
N TRP A 126 -1.14 -6.69 -0.54
CA TRP A 126 -0.41 -5.50 -0.18
C TRP A 126 -1.01 -4.86 1.06
N GLN A 127 -0.16 -4.28 1.90
CA GLN A 127 -0.56 -3.54 3.08
C GLN A 127 0.17 -2.21 3.12
N SER A 128 -0.57 -1.14 3.37
CA SER A 128 0.03 0.16 3.60
C SER A 128 -0.90 1.04 4.43
N PHE A 129 -0.47 2.28 4.67
CA PHE A 129 -1.18 3.30 5.40
C PHE A 129 -0.83 4.66 4.83
N CYS A 130 -1.68 5.66 5.08
CA CYS A 130 -1.40 7.04 4.69
C CYS A 130 -1.83 8.02 5.77
N LYS A 131 -0.86 8.81 6.25
CA LYS A 131 -1.11 9.91 7.18
C LYS A 131 -1.37 11.17 6.39
N THR A 132 -2.63 11.60 6.34
CA THR A 132 -3.05 12.87 5.74
C THR A 132 -3.25 13.97 6.77
N GLN A 133 -3.26 13.63 8.07
CA GLN A 133 -3.53 14.55 9.19
C GLN A 133 -2.74 15.86 9.17
N TYR A 134 -1.47 15.90 8.69
CA TYR A 134 -0.69 17.13 8.70
C TYR A 134 -1.03 18.09 7.55
N ALA A 135 -1.84 17.66 6.58
CA ALA A 135 -2.40 18.54 5.56
C ALA A 135 -3.32 19.62 6.16
N SER A 136 -3.82 19.41 7.39
CA SER A 136 -4.66 20.39 8.09
C SER A 136 -3.87 21.55 8.69
N ASN A 137 -2.53 21.50 8.67
CA ASN A 137 -1.71 22.59 9.18
C ASN A 137 -1.90 23.83 8.29
N PRO A 138 -1.94 25.06 8.86
CA PRO A 138 -2.10 26.29 8.07
C PRO A 138 -1.08 26.41 6.93
N ASP A 139 0.20 26.12 7.20
CA ASP A 139 1.27 26.16 6.20
C ASP A 139 1.12 25.12 5.08
N ALA A 140 0.31 24.10 5.31
CA ALA A 140 -0.02 23.05 4.35
C ALA A 140 -1.34 23.31 3.60
N GLY A 141 -2.02 24.43 3.84
CA GLY A 141 -3.31 24.77 3.22
C GLY A 141 -4.54 24.50 4.10
N GLY A 142 -4.35 24.12 5.36
CA GLY A 142 -5.42 24.03 6.34
C GLY A 142 -6.42 22.90 6.08
N ILE A 143 -7.59 23.01 6.71
CA ILE A 143 -8.64 21.97 6.67
C ILE A 143 -9.08 21.65 5.23
N ALA A 144 -9.17 22.65 4.35
CA ALA A 144 -9.55 22.43 2.95
C ALA A 144 -8.56 21.51 2.22
N ASN A 145 -7.24 21.70 2.41
CA ASN A 145 -6.25 20.82 1.83
C ASN A 145 -6.29 19.41 2.46
N PHE A 146 -6.55 19.33 3.77
CA PHE A 146 -6.76 18.04 4.43
C PHE A 146 -7.92 17.26 3.83
N VAL A 147 -9.10 17.86 3.70
CA VAL A 147 -10.28 17.20 3.10
C VAL A 147 -9.98 16.76 1.68
N ARG A 148 -9.40 17.64 0.85
CA ARG A 148 -8.97 17.30 -0.51
C ARG A 148 -8.09 16.06 -0.51
N CYS A 149 -6.96 16.10 0.21
CA CYS A 149 -6.01 14.99 0.23
C CYS A 149 -6.60 13.69 0.77
N HIS A 150 -7.35 13.75 1.87
CA HIS A 150 -7.94 12.58 2.50
C HIS A 150 -8.98 11.93 1.56
N VAL A 151 -9.88 12.73 1.00
CA VAL A 151 -10.89 12.26 0.04
C VAL A 151 -10.24 11.70 -1.23
N THR A 152 -9.14 12.27 -1.72
CA THR A 152 -8.44 11.74 -2.90
C THR A 152 -7.88 10.32 -2.63
N VAL A 153 -7.26 10.09 -1.47
CA VAL A 153 -6.77 8.74 -1.10
C VAL A 153 -7.93 7.77 -0.92
N VAL A 154 -9.02 8.18 -0.27
CA VAL A 154 -10.24 7.36 -0.10
C VAL A 154 -10.85 7.02 -1.46
N SER A 155 -10.90 7.97 -2.39
CA SER A 155 -11.43 7.76 -3.74
C SER A 155 -10.60 6.74 -4.52
N LEU A 156 -9.27 6.71 -4.33
CA LEU A 156 -8.43 5.69 -4.93
C LEU A 156 -8.69 4.30 -4.34
N LEU A 157 -8.96 4.22 -3.03
CA LEU A 157 -9.40 2.97 -2.39
C LEU A 157 -10.78 2.53 -2.88
N ASP A 158 -11.71 3.46 -3.13
CA ASP A 158 -12.99 3.13 -3.77
C ASP A 158 -12.79 2.56 -5.18
N ARG A 159 -11.83 3.07 -5.95
CA ARG A 159 -11.46 2.49 -7.25
C ARG A 159 -10.91 1.07 -7.09
N ALA A 160 -10.04 0.83 -6.11
CA ALA A 160 -9.57 -0.51 -5.78
C ALA A 160 -10.71 -1.47 -5.38
N LYS A 161 -11.74 -0.96 -4.68
CA LYS A 161 -12.96 -1.71 -4.34
C LYS A 161 -13.75 -2.09 -5.58
N VAL A 162 -13.99 -1.14 -6.50
CA VAL A 162 -14.68 -1.40 -7.79
C VAL A 162 -13.93 -2.43 -8.62
N MET A 163 -12.60 -2.40 -8.59
CA MET A 163 -11.74 -3.39 -9.27
C MET A 163 -11.72 -4.76 -8.58
N GLY A 164 -12.36 -4.90 -7.41
CA GLY A 164 -12.40 -6.15 -6.65
C GLY A 164 -11.09 -6.52 -5.97
N ILE A 165 -10.18 -5.56 -5.76
CA ILE A 165 -8.86 -5.81 -5.15
C ILE A 165 -8.70 -5.20 -3.76
N LEU A 166 -9.70 -4.52 -3.22
CA LEU A 166 -9.68 -3.99 -1.85
C LEU A 166 -10.24 -5.05 -0.88
N GLU A 167 -9.41 -5.50 0.07
CA GLU A 167 -9.82 -6.46 1.10
C GLU A 167 -10.35 -5.76 2.35
N SER A 168 -9.65 -4.74 2.85
CA SER A 168 -10.06 -4.02 4.06
C SER A 168 -9.47 -2.62 4.13
N VAL A 169 -10.12 -1.73 4.86
CA VAL A 169 -9.60 -0.40 5.24
C VAL A 169 -9.92 -0.18 6.70
N LYS A 170 -8.98 0.39 7.44
CA LYS A 170 -9.18 0.87 8.81
C LYS A 170 -8.67 2.30 8.90
N ASP A 171 -9.52 3.20 9.34
CA ASP A 171 -9.16 4.57 9.64
C ASP A 171 -9.60 4.94 11.07
N GLU A 172 -8.89 5.91 11.66
CA GLU A 172 -9.04 6.26 13.07
C GLU A 172 -10.38 6.95 13.38
N GLY A 173 -10.99 7.59 12.38
CA GLY A 173 -12.21 8.37 12.54
C GLY A 173 -13.46 7.68 12.04
N HIS A 174 -13.35 6.45 11.56
CA HIS A 174 -14.42 5.72 10.87
C HIS A 174 -14.97 6.46 9.65
N PHE A 175 -14.17 7.30 9.01
CA PHE A 175 -14.55 7.98 7.78
C PHE A 175 -14.76 6.98 6.65
N TRP A 176 -14.02 5.87 6.67
CA TRP A 176 -14.17 4.81 5.68
C TRP A 176 -15.59 4.25 5.67
N GLU A 177 -16.14 3.95 6.85
CA GLU A 177 -17.48 3.40 6.98
C GLU A 177 -18.58 4.46 6.92
N LYS A 178 -18.37 5.61 7.57
CA LYS A 178 -19.43 6.62 7.76
C LYS A 178 -19.54 7.62 6.62
N ARG A 179 -18.42 7.90 5.92
CA ARG A 179 -18.33 8.93 4.88
C ARG A 179 -18.80 10.32 5.34
N ASP A 180 -18.75 10.59 6.65
CA ASP A 180 -19.19 11.84 7.26
C ASP A 180 -18.01 12.81 7.39
N ILE A 181 -18.12 13.99 6.77
CA ILE A 181 -17.06 15.02 6.67
C ILE A 181 -17.27 16.09 7.74
#